data_AF-M2Q361-F1
#
_entry.id   AF-M2Q361-F1
#
_cell.length_a   1.000
_cell.length_b   1.000
_cell.length_c   1.000
_cell.angle_alpha   90.00
_cell.angle_beta   90.00
_cell.angle_gamma   90.00
#
_symmetry.space_group_name_H-M   'P 1'
#
loop_
_entity.id
_entity.type
_entity.pdbx_description
1 polymer ?
#
loop_
_entity_poly.entity_id
_entity_poly.type
_entity_poly.pdbx_seq_one_letter_code
_entity_poly.pdbx_strand_id
1 'polypeptide(L)'
;MEKNWNIKSEDMKELFHWNEGEGCIATDRIMVDGEKVGYMYRENPDYNGDSGWRFTAGDEDDEYMSEPNHSGLYTLNAVANNDVEIIPFLHSPIGTGYYRDENGEFVKDTFHVIARQEIDEILYEYKIMTVEDYQNQSPENLAVIYENIKSVVE
;
A
#
# COMPACT_ATOMS: atom_id res chain seq x y z
N MET A 1 -20.89 -6.12 -6.54
CA MET A 1 -21.47 -4.90 -7.13
C MET A 1 -20.45 -4.34 -8.10
N GLU A 2 -20.88 -3.74 -9.19
CA GLU A 2 -19.99 -3.04 -10.13
C GLU A 2 -19.66 -1.67 -9.50
N LYS A 3 -18.38 -1.32 -9.38
CA LYS A 3 -17.98 0.01 -8.87
C LYS A 3 -18.31 1.06 -9.95
N ASN A 4 -18.28 2.34 -9.61
CA ASN A 4 -18.43 3.41 -10.60
C ASN A 4 -17.14 4.21 -10.64
N TRP A 5 -16.17 3.74 -11.44
CA TRP A 5 -14.83 4.31 -11.51
C TRP A 5 -14.87 5.77 -11.97
N ASN A 6 -14.03 6.61 -11.35
CA ASN A 6 -13.89 8.04 -11.67
C ASN A 6 -13.50 8.25 -13.15
N ILE A 7 -12.57 7.42 -13.64
CA ILE A 7 -12.19 7.37 -15.05
C ILE A 7 -12.59 6.01 -15.61
N LYS A 8 -13.38 6.04 -16.68
CA LYS A 8 -13.80 4.83 -17.39
C LYS A 8 -12.68 4.28 -18.25
N SER A 9 -12.68 2.98 -18.46
CA SER A 9 -11.67 2.29 -19.26
C SER A 9 -11.56 2.84 -20.69
N GLU A 10 -12.66 3.25 -21.30
CA GLU A 10 -12.68 3.86 -22.64
C GLU A 10 -12.03 5.26 -22.71
N ASP A 11 -11.93 5.95 -21.58
CA ASP A 11 -11.36 7.30 -21.47
C ASP A 11 -9.91 7.28 -20.95
N MET A 12 -9.39 6.10 -20.57
CA MET A 12 -8.02 5.95 -20.08
C MET A 12 -7.00 6.24 -21.17
N LYS A 13 -5.98 7.00 -20.80
CA LYS A 13 -4.81 7.29 -21.64
C LYS A 13 -3.66 6.37 -21.27
N GLU A 14 -2.78 6.15 -22.24
CA GLU A 14 -1.51 5.45 -22.05
C GLU A 14 -0.47 6.44 -21.49
N LEU A 15 -0.39 6.58 -20.18
CA LEU A 15 0.45 7.55 -19.48
C LEU A 15 1.73 6.93 -18.92
N PHE A 16 1.68 5.67 -18.51
CA PHE A 16 2.80 4.98 -17.88
C PHE A 16 2.82 3.51 -18.25
N HIS A 17 4.02 2.97 -18.47
CA HIS A 17 4.24 1.56 -18.70
C HIS A 17 5.47 1.05 -17.99
N TRP A 18 5.36 -0.19 -17.49
CA TRP A 18 6.48 -0.87 -16.86
C TRP A 18 6.53 -2.37 -17.13
N ASN A 19 7.65 -2.80 -17.71
CA ASN A 19 7.83 -4.17 -18.17
C ASN A 19 8.02 -5.20 -17.03
N GLU A 20 8.26 -4.77 -15.79
CA GLU A 20 8.55 -5.67 -14.66
C GLU A 20 7.28 -6.05 -13.86
N GLY A 21 6.18 -5.34 -14.07
CA GLY A 21 4.92 -5.54 -13.36
C GLY A 21 4.18 -4.21 -13.20
N GLU A 22 2.90 -4.20 -13.57
CA GLU A 22 2.07 -2.98 -13.49
C GLU A 22 0.94 -3.10 -12.47
N GLY A 23 0.75 -4.26 -11.85
CA GLY A 23 -0.27 -4.46 -10.83
C GLY A 23 0.04 -3.63 -9.58
N CYS A 24 -0.98 -3.02 -8.98
CA CYS A 24 -0.87 -2.26 -7.74
C CYS A 24 -2.20 -2.28 -6.99
N ILE A 25 -2.16 -1.96 -5.71
CA ILE A 25 -3.38 -1.77 -4.91
C ILE A 25 -3.68 -0.28 -4.81
N ALA A 26 -4.94 0.10 -5.02
CA ALA A 26 -5.41 1.47 -4.79
C ALA A 26 -6.79 1.46 -4.12
N THR A 27 -7.07 2.49 -3.35
CA THR A 27 -8.36 2.68 -2.66
C THR A 27 -9.43 3.28 -3.57
N ASP A 28 -10.69 3.08 -3.20
CA ASP A 28 -11.84 3.68 -3.89
C ASP A 28 -11.90 5.20 -3.74
N ARG A 29 -11.33 5.79 -2.68
CA ARG A 29 -11.15 7.25 -2.61
C ARG A 29 -10.46 7.79 -3.87
N ILE A 30 -9.43 7.10 -4.36
CA ILE A 30 -8.76 7.47 -5.61
C ILE A 30 -9.56 7.00 -6.83
N MET A 31 -9.92 5.72 -6.86
CA MET A 31 -10.38 5.08 -8.10
C MET A 31 -11.87 5.30 -8.42
N VAL A 32 -12.68 5.64 -7.42
CA VAL A 32 -14.13 5.84 -7.50
C VAL A 32 -14.48 7.30 -7.21
N ASP A 33 -13.97 7.86 -6.12
CA ASP A 33 -14.32 9.23 -5.72
C ASP A 33 -13.49 10.30 -6.46
N GLY A 34 -12.36 9.89 -7.08
CA GLY A 34 -11.50 10.77 -7.86
C GLY A 34 -10.58 11.65 -7.03
N GLU A 35 -10.33 11.28 -5.77
CA GLU A 35 -9.36 11.96 -4.93
C GLU A 35 -7.94 11.76 -5.47
N LYS A 36 -7.07 12.72 -5.12
CA LYS A 36 -5.64 12.60 -5.39
C LYS A 36 -5.00 11.56 -4.48
N VAL A 37 -3.89 10.98 -4.94
CA VAL A 37 -3.07 10.10 -4.09
C VAL A 37 -2.44 10.95 -2.99
N GLY A 38 -2.82 10.77 -1.74
CA GLY A 38 -2.24 11.47 -0.60
C GLY A 38 -1.10 10.70 0.06
N TYR A 39 -1.11 9.36 -0.03
CA TYR A 39 -0.01 8.51 0.42
C TYR A 39 0.24 7.38 -0.57
N MET A 40 1.52 7.07 -0.80
CA MET A 40 1.93 5.92 -1.59
C MET A 40 3.19 5.30 -1.05
N TYR A 41 3.27 3.98 -1.12
CA TYR A 41 4.47 3.25 -0.73
C TYR A 41 4.67 2.04 -1.62
N ARG A 42 5.91 1.56 -1.63
CA ARG A 42 6.33 0.40 -2.42
C ARG A 42 6.90 -0.68 -1.52
N GLU A 43 6.20 -1.80 -1.41
CA GLU A 43 6.62 -2.98 -0.67
C GLU A 43 7.15 -4.08 -1.60
N ASN A 44 7.53 -5.24 -1.06
CA ASN A 44 7.88 -6.38 -1.89
C ASN A 44 6.64 -6.86 -2.67
N PRO A 45 6.75 -7.17 -3.97
CA PRO A 45 5.65 -7.75 -4.73
C PRO A 45 5.13 -9.06 -4.16
N ASP A 46 3.81 -9.21 -4.05
CA ASP A 46 3.18 -10.45 -3.56
C ASP A 46 3.19 -11.57 -4.60
N TYR A 47 3.26 -11.22 -5.89
CA TYR A 47 3.24 -12.17 -7.01
C TYR A 47 3.85 -11.58 -8.29
N ASN A 48 4.11 -12.44 -9.29
CA ASN A 48 4.63 -11.99 -10.58
C ASN A 48 3.64 -11.05 -11.30
N GLY A 49 4.06 -9.81 -11.52
CA GLY A 49 3.23 -8.76 -12.13
C GLY A 49 2.67 -7.75 -11.13
N ASP A 50 2.80 -7.99 -9.81
CA ASP A 50 2.66 -6.94 -8.80
C ASP A 50 3.90 -6.04 -8.84
N SER A 51 3.67 -4.73 -8.91
CA SER A 51 4.72 -3.73 -8.90
C SER A 51 5.26 -3.46 -7.48
N GLY A 52 4.50 -3.88 -6.46
CA GLY A 52 4.71 -3.56 -5.05
C GLY A 52 4.11 -2.22 -4.63
N TRP A 53 3.54 -1.44 -5.55
CA TRP A 53 2.94 -0.15 -5.20
C TRP A 53 1.57 -0.30 -4.54
N ARG A 54 1.35 0.54 -3.52
CA ARG A 54 0.10 0.72 -2.79
C ARG A 54 -0.22 2.21 -2.73
N PHE A 55 -1.46 2.59 -3.04
CA PHE A 55 -1.91 3.99 -3.14
C PHE A 55 -3.17 4.23 -2.29
N THR A 56 -3.16 5.30 -1.49
CA THR A 56 -4.31 5.77 -0.73
C THR A 56 -4.48 7.29 -0.89
N ALA A 57 -5.68 7.80 -0.64
CA ALA A 57 -5.95 9.23 -0.61
C ALA A 57 -5.38 9.91 0.65
N GLY A 58 -5.04 9.13 1.68
CA GLY A 58 -4.42 9.57 2.92
C GLY A 58 -5.43 10.04 3.98
N ASP A 59 -6.72 10.05 3.64
CA ASP A 59 -7.82 10.40 4.54
C ASP A 59 -8.67 9.18 4.97
N GLU A 60 -8.31 7.99 4.49
CA GLU A 60 -8.93 6.74 4.90
C GLU A 60 -8.63 6.43 6.38
N ASP A 61 -9.68 6.14 7.16
CA ASP A 61 -9.56 5.68 8.54
C ASP A 61 -9.51 4.14 8.65
N ASP A 62 -9.27 3.64 9.85
CA ASP A 62 -9.18 2.20 10.12
C ASP A 62 -10.47 1.45 9.77
N GLU A 63 -11.64 2.06 9.99
CA GLU A 63 -12.94 1.45 9.66
C GLU A 63 -13.06 1.29 8.14
N TYR A 64 -12.73 2.34 7.38
CA TYR A 64 -12.71 2.30 5.92
C TYR A 64 -11.73 1.25 5.40
N MET A 65 -10.49 1.23 5.92
CA MET A 65 -9.44 0.31 5.48
C MET A 65 -9.71 -1.15 5.86
N SER A 66 -10.53 -1.39 6.89
CA SER A 66 -10.92 -2.75 7.31
C SER A 66 -11.87 -3.44 6.34
N GLU A 67 -12.56 -2.68 5.47
CA GLU A 67 -13.52 -3.21 4.51
C GLU A 67 -12.83 -3.59 3.19
N PRO A 68 -12.71 -4.90 2.84
CA PRO A 68 -11.91 -5.33 1.69
C PRO A 68 -12.38 -4.77 0.35
N ASN A 69 -13.65 -4.38 0.25
CA ASN A 69 -14.23 -3.84 -0.97
C ASN A 69 -13.82 -2.39 -1.24
N HIS A 70 -13.23 -1.68 -0.29
CA HIS A 70 -12.79 -0.28 -0.44
C HIS A 70 -11.42 -0.11 -1.11
N SER A 71 -10.78 -1.22 -1.49
CA SER A 71 -9.56 -1.25 -2.27
C SER A 71 -9.69 -2.27 -3.40
N GLY A 72 -8.76 -2.26 -4.34
CA GLY A 72 -8.73 -3.22 -5.42
C GLY A 72 -7.40 -3.27 -6.15
N LEU A 73 -7.30 -4.24 -7.06
CA LEU A 73 -6.15 -4.39 -7.94
C LEU A 73 -6.35 -3.56 -9.21
N TYR A 74 -5.36 -2.72 -9.53
CA TYR A 74 -5.34 -1.83 -10.68
C TYR A 74 -3.99 -1.88 -11.38
N THR A 75 -3.90 -1.29 -12.58
CA THR A 75 -2.61 -1.02 -13.19
C THR A 75 -2.06 0.31 -12.72
N LEU A 76 -0.73 0.46 -12.68
CA LEU A 76 -0.07 1.75 -12.44
C LEU A 76 -0.56 2.83 -13.40
N ASN A 77 -0.83 2.47 -14.65
CA ASN A 77 -1.41 3.38 -15.63
C ASN A 77 -2.80 3.88 -15.21
N ALA A 78 -3.65 3.02 -14.65
CA ALA A 78 -4.99 3.40 -14.20
C ALA A 78 -4.93 4.40 -13.04
N VAL A 79 -4.02 4.20 -12.07
CA VAL A 79 -3.81 5.15 -10.97
C VAL A 79 -3.22 6.46 -11.50
N ALA A 80 -2.25 6.41 -12.42
CA ALA A 80 -1.66 7.59 -13.05
C ALA A 80 -2.66 8.41 -13.88
N ASN A 81 -3.74 7.81 -14.37
CA ASN A 81 -4.83 8.55 -15.01
C ASN A 81 -5.65 9.35 -14.00
N ASN A 82 -5.83 8.84 -12.77
CA ASN A 82 -6.50 9.56 -11.69
C ASN A 82 -5.59 10.62 -11.07
N ASP A 83 -4.29 10.34 -10.97
CA ASP A 83 -3.31 11.29 -10.47
C ASP A 83 -1.97 11.19 -11.23
N VAL A 84 -1.83 12.03 -12.25
CA VAL A 84 -0.64 12.05 -13.14
C VAL A 84 0.66 12.40 -12.41
N GLU A 85 0.57 13.04 -11.25
CA GLU A 85 1.73 13.52 -10.49
C GLU A 85 2.50 12.40 -9.79
N ILE A 86 1.97 11.18 -9.73
CA ILE A 86 2.70 10.02 -9.19
C ILE A 86 3.79 9.52 -10.14
N ILE A 87 3.66 9.78 -11.45
CA ILE A 87 4.52 9.20 -12.50
C ILE A 87 6.02 9.35 -12.21
N PRO A 88 6.54 10.52 -11.79
CA PRO A 88 7.96 10.69 -11.48
C PRO A 88 8.48 9.76 -10.39
N PHE A 89 7.60 9.23 -9.53
CA PHE A 89 7.96 8.43 -8.37
C PHE A 89 7.87 6.93 -8.61
N LEU A 90 7.18 6.48 -9.68
CA LEU A 90 6.86 5.06 -9.89
C LEU A 90 8.09 4.15 -10.09
N HIS A 91 9.24 4.72 -10.47
CA HIS A 91 10.52 4.01 -10.55
C HIS A 91 11.31 3.98 -9.23
N SER A 92 10.75 4.53 -8.14
CA SER A 92 11.40 4.49 -6.82
C SER A 92 11.64 3.05 -6.36
N PRO A 93 12.74 2.78 -5.64
CA PRO A 93 13.05 1.44 -5.18
C PRO A 93 12.00 0.92 -4.21
N ILE A 94 11.92 -0.41 -4.11
CA ILE A 94 11.20 -1.10 -3.04
C ILE A 94 11.66 -0.56 -1.67
N GLY A 95 10.72 -0.38 -0.76
CA GLY A 95 10.94 0.21 0.56
C GLY A 95 10.73 1.72 0.63
N THR A 96 10.30 2.36 -0.46
CA THR A 96 10.07 3.82 -0.49
C THR A 96 8.62 4.15 -0.14
N GLY A 97 8.41 5.22 0.63
CA GLY A 97 7.11 5.85 0.85
C GLY A 97 7.13 7.35 0.57
N TYR A 98 5.98 7.91 0.20
CA TYR A 98 5.77 9.34 -0.02
C TYR A 98 4.39 9.75 0.49
N TYR A 99 4.29 10.91 1.12
CA TYR A 99 3.01 11.56 1.45
C TYR A 99 2.93 12.93 0.80
N ARG A 100 1.73 13.42 0.52
CA ARG A 100 1.52 14.82 0.12
C ARG A 100 1.49 15.72 1.33
N ASP A 101 2.28 16.79 1.30
CA ASP A 101 2.28 17.81 2.34
C ASP A 101 1.10 18.80 2.19
N GLU A 102 1.07 19.82 3.06
CA GLU A 102 0.04 20.87 3.04
C GLU A 102 0.02 21.72 1.76
N ASN A 103 1.11 21.73 0.99
CA ASN A 103 1.20 22.40 -0.31
C ASN A 103 0.81 21.47 -1.47
N GLY A 104 0.51 20.20 -1.17
CA GLY A 104 0.20 19.18 -2.14
C GLY A 104 1.43 18.56 -2.80
N GLU A 105 2.65 18.83 -2.32
CA GLU A 105 3.88 18.27 -2.88
C GLU A 105 4.22 16.93 -2.22
N PHE A 106 4.72 15.97 -3.02
CA PHE A 106 5.16 14.68 -2.48
C PHE A 106 6.48 14.84 -1.72
N VAL A 107 6.43 14.53 -0.43
CA VAL A 107 7.57 14.46 0.47
C VAL A 107 7.88 13.00 0.77
N LYS A 108 9.18 12.65 0.78
CA LYS A 108 9.62 11.29 1.10
C LYS A 108 9.32 10.98 2.56
N ASP A 109 8.64 9.87 2.79
CA ASP A 109 8.42 9.32 4.12
C ASP A 109 9.68 8.56 4.60
N THR A 110 9.95 8.66 5.89
CA THR A 110 11.03 7.93 6.57
C THR A 110 10.56 6.60 7.16
N PHE A 111 9.27 6.26 6.99
CA PHE A 111 8.72 4.98 7.40
C PHE A 111 9.44 3.81 6.72
N HIS A 112 9.79 2.79 7.51
CA HIS A 112 10.53 1.61 7.03
C HIS A 112 9.53 0.58 6.50
N VAL A 113 9.07 0.77 5.25
CA VAL A 113 8.03 -0.05 4.61
C VAL A 113 8.36 -1.55 4.68
N ILE A 114 9.61 -1.93 4.42
CA ILE A 114 10.01 -3.36 4.43
C ILE A 114 10.03 -3.94 5.83
N ALA A 115 10.56 -3.21 6.80
CA ALA A 115 10.51 -3.64 8.19
C ALA A 115 9.07 -3.82 8.67
N ARG A 116 8.15 -2.95 8.22
CA ARG A 116 6.73 -3.10 8.51
C ARG A 116 6.14 -4.36 7.90
N GLN A 117 6.40 -4.62 6.61
CA GLN A 117 5.91 -5.82 5.92
C GLN A 117 6.40 -7.10 6.62
N GLU A 118 7.70 -7.18 6.92
CA GLU A 118 8.28 -8.35 7.61
C GLU A 118 7.71 -8.55 9.01
N ILE A 119 7.48 -7.46 9.76
CA ILE A 119 6.82 -7.53 11.08
C ILE A 119 5.38 -8.04 10.95
N ASP A 120 4.62 -7.53 9.97
CA ASP A 120 3.24 -7.95 9.76
C ASP A 120 3.14 -9.44 9.36
N GLU A 121 4.09 -9.95 8.56
CA GLU A 121 4.22 -11.38 8.25
C GLU A 121 4.49 -12.23 9.51
N ILE A 122 5.41 -11.79 10.37
CA ILE A 122 5.70 -12.45 11.65
C ILE A 122 4.43 -12.49 12.50
N LEU A 123 3.73 -11.37 12.66
CA LEU A 123 2.52 -11.31 13.48
C LEU A 123 1.41 -12.23 12.93
N TYR A 124 1.27 -12.28 11.60
CA TYR A 124 0.30 -13.14 10.93
C TYR A 124 0.57 -14.65 11.16
N GLU A 125 1.83 -15.09 11.13
CA GLU A 125 2.20 -16.49 11.42
C GLU A 125 1.68 -16.95 12.79
N TYR A 126 1.70 -16.05 13.78
CA TYR A 126 1.22 -16.30 15.14
C TYR A 126 -0.25 -15.94 15.35
N LYS A 127 -0.98 -15.58 14.28
CA LYS A 127 -2.40 -15.16 14.28
C LYS A 127 -2.66 -13.96 15.20
N ILE A 128 -1.72 -13.01 15.23
CA ILE A 128 -1.81 -11.81 16.04
C ILE A 128 -2.36 -10.69 15.17
N MET A 129 -3.66 -10.40 15.34
CA MET A 129 -4.33 -9.29 14.64
C MET A 129 -4.61 -8.12 15.59
N THR A 130 -4.62 -8.38 16.89
CA THR A 130 -4.93 -7.41 17.93
C THR A 130 -3.92 -7.47 19.08
N VAL A 131 -3.94 -6.42 19.91
CA VAL A 131 -3.17 -6.41 21.17
C VAL A 131 -3.60 -7.55 22.09
N GLU A 132 -4.88 -7.93 22.07
CA GLU A 132 -5.39 -9.05 22.88
C GLU A 132 -4.82 -10.39 22.39
N ASP A 133 -4.75 -10.62 21.07
CA ASP A 133 -4.11 -11.82 20.51
C ASP A 133 -2.64 -11.93 20.92
N TYR A 134 -1.93 -10.81 20.92
CA TYR A 134 -0.54 -10.74 21.37
C TYR A 134 -0.41 -11.10 22.86
N GLN A 135 -1.24 -10.52 23.71
CA GLN A 135 -1.23 -10.77 25.16
C GLN A 135 -1.61 -12.21 25.53
N ASN A 136 -2.40 -12.88 24.67
CA ASN A 136 -2.82 -14.26 24.85
C ASN A 136 -1.78 -15.30 24.37
N GLN A 137 -0.66 -14.88 23.78
CA GLN A 137 0.41 -15.80 23.37
C GLN A 137 1.14 -16.43 24.56
N SER A 138 1.68 -17.64 24.36
CA SER A 138 2.51 -18.27 25.39
C SER A 138 3.85 -17.52 25.56
N PRO A 139 4.49 -17.57 26.75
CA PRO A 139 5.80 -16.95 26.96
C PRO A 139 6.87 -17.43 25.97
N GLU A 140 6.82 -18.69 25.55
CA GLU A 140 7.73 -19.27 24.56
C GLU A 140 7.52 -18.64 23.18
N ASN A 141 6.27 -18.49 22.72
CA ASN A 141 5.95 -17.81 21.47
C ASN A 141 6.39 -16.36 21.51
N LEU A 142 6.12 -15.65 22.61
CA LEU A 142 6.50 -14.24 22.78
C LEU A 142 8.02 -14.04 22.68
N ALA A 143 8.82 -14.95 23.23
CA ALA A 143 10.27 -14.90 23.11
C ALA A 143 10.74 -15.03 21.65
N VAL A 144 10.15 -15.96 20.88
CA VAL A 144 10.48 -16.14 19.46
C VAL A 144 10.04 -14.94 18.62
N ILE A 145 8.81 -14.46 18.82
CA ILE A 145 8.29 -13.27 18.13
C ILE A 145 9.20 -12.06 18.38
N TYR A 146 9.62 -11.85 19.64
CA TYR A 146 10.50 -10.75 20.00
C TYR A 146 11.85 -10.81 19.28
N GLU A 147 12.51 -11.97 19.26
CA GLU A 147 13.80 -12.14 18.57
C GLU A 147 13.66 -11.96 17.06
N ASN A 148 12.57 -12.45 16.46
CA ASN A 148 12.30 -12.25 15.03
C ASN A 148 12.10 -10.77 14.71
N ILE A 149 11.21 -10.06 15.43
CA ILE A 149 10.98 -8.62 15.23
C ILE A 149 12.28 -7.83 15.42
N LYS A 150 13.06 -8.17 16.45
CA LYS A 150 14.34 -7.53 16.71
C LYS A 150 15.32 -7.68 15.54
N SER A 151 15.37 -8.85 14.90
CA SER A 151 16.24 -9.08 13.74
C SER A 151 15.85 -8.27 12.49
N VAL A 152 14.59 -7.85 12.38
CA VAL A 152 14.09 -7.00 11.28
C VAL A 152 14.50 -5.53 11.46
N VAL A 153 14.66 -5.06 12.70
CA VAL A 153 14.93 -3.66 13.02
C VAL A 153 16.41 -3.34 13.30
N GLU A 154 17.30 -4.34 13.34
CA GLU A 154 18.76 -4.21 13.51
C GLU A 154 19.51 -4.03 12.18
#